data_AF-A0A202DXN7-F1
#
_entry.id   AF-A0A202DXN7-F1
#
_cell.length_a   1.000
_cell.length_b   1.000
_cell.length_c   1.000
_cell.angle_alpha   90.00
_cell.angle_beta   90.00
_cell.angle_gamma   90.00
#
_symmetry.space_group_name_H-M   'P 1'
#
loop_
_entity.id
_entity.type
_entity.pdbx_description
1 polymer ?
#
loop_
_entity_poly.entity_id
_entity_poly.type
_entity_poly.pdbx_seq_one_letter_code
_entity_poly.pdbx_strand_id
1 'polypeptide(L)'
;MSPREKIQLAYELAFFPPRLHQLWTDLKHGDVARGDDVIELLEMALSLHQALPERGYSSFRALKRIAIYQANSRLFGTVTFLRNILAYLEVDFRPPVEVPGQWVRDIGLPEFGRKPKSL
;
A
#
# COMPACT_ATOMS: atom_id res chain seq x y z
N MET A 1 -3.89 12.44 10.08
CA MET A 1 -4.81 11.36 9.64
C MET A 1 -5.17 10.49 10.84
N SER A 2 -6.36 9.89 10.86
CA SER A 2 -6.70 8.85 11.84
C SER A 2 -5.95 7.54 11.55
N PRO A 3 -5.75 6.65 12.54
CA PRO A 3 -5.11 5.35 12.32
C PRO A 3 -5.80 4.49 11.26
N ARG A 4 -7.13 4.59 11.15
CA ARG A 4 -7.92 3.86 10.16
C ARG A 4 -7.66 4.36 8.74
N GLU A 5 -7.67 5.68 8.55
CA GLU A 5 -7.38 6.29 7.24
C GLU A 5 -5.97 5.97 6.78
N LYS A 6 -5.01 5.97 7.72
CA LYS A 6 -3.62 5.63 7.42
C LYS A 6 -3.46 4.21 6.89
N ILE A 7 -4.06 3.22 7.55
CA ILE A 7 -4.03 1.83 7.08
C ILE A 7 -4.77 1.71 5.72
N GLN A 8 -5.91 2.38 5.55
CA GLN A 8 -6.62 2.39 4.27
C GLN A 8 -5.72 2.91 3.13
N LEU A 9 -5.05 4.04 3.33
CA LEU A 9 -4.15 4.64 2.35
C LEU A 9 -2.94 3.75 2.06
N ALA A 10 -2.34 3.13 3.08
CA ALA A 10 -1.26 2.17 2.89
C ALA A 10 -1.70 0.98 2.03
N TYR A 11 -2.92 0.47 2.24
CA TYR A 11 -3.50 -0.58 1.39
C TYR A 11 -3.69 -0.12 -0.06
N GLU A 12 -4.20 1.09 -0.27
CA GLU A 12 -4.35 1.63 -1.62
C GLU A 12 -2.99 1.81 -2.30
N LEU A 13 -1.98 2.30 -1.60
CA LEU A 13 -0.62 2.44 -2.14
C LEU A 13 0.02 1.09 -2.47
N ALA A 14 -0.18 0.07 -1.62
CA ALA A 14 0.37 -1.26 -1.82
C ALA A 14 -0.33 -2.04 -2.95
N PHE A 15 -1.64 -1.85 -3.11
CA PHE A 15 -2.46 -2.79 -3.88
C PHE A 15 -3.35 -2.15 -4.95
N PHE A 16 -3.42 -0.82 -5.01
CA PHE A 16 -4.18 -0.08 -6.02
C PHE A 16 -3.23 0.82 -6.84
N PRO A 17 -2.70 0.33 -7.98
CA PRO A 17 -1.68 1.03 -8.78
C PRO A 17 -1.98 2.51 -9.11
N PRO A 18 -3.24 2.92 -9.41
CA PRO A 18 -3.53 4.31 -9.70
C PRO A 18 -3.23 5.24 -8.53
N ARG A 19 -3.43 4.80 -7.28
CA ARG A 19 -3.11 5.62 -6.09
C ARG A 19 -1.60 5.83 -5.97
N LEU A 20 -0.82 4.77 -6.15
CA LEU A 20 0.65 4.87 -6.09
C LEU A 20 1.20 5.77 -7.20
N HIS A 21 0.65 5.65 -8.42
CA HIS A 21 1.04 6.50 -9.53
C HIS A 21 0.67 7.97 -9.31
N GLN A 22 -0.51 8.24 -8.75
CA GLN A 22 -0.92 9.59 -8.39
C GLN A 22 0.04 10.18 -7.35
N LEU A 23 0.32 9.46 -6.26
CA LEU A 23 1.26 9.93 -5.23
C LEU A 23 2.63 10.26 -5.83
N TRP A 24 3.15 9.40 -6.71
CA TRP A 24 4.42 9.67 -7.40
C TRP A 24 4.37 10.94 -8.23
N THR A 25 3.27 11.15 -8.95
CA THR A 25 3.05 12.35 -9.77
C THR A 25 3.05 13.59 -8.89
N ASP A 26 2.29 13.58 -7.80
CA ASP A 26 2.18 14.70 -6.87
C ASP A 26 3.54 15.03 -6.21
N LEU A 27 4.31 14.00 -5.83
CA LEU A 27 5.66 14.17 -5.29
C LEU A 27 6.64 14.82 -6.28
N LYS A 28 6.50 14.49 -7.57
CA LYS A 28 7.38 15.04 -8.62
C LYS A 28 7.02 16.47 -8.99
N HIS A 29 5.75 16.84 -8.89
CA HIS A 29 5.28 18.21 -9.11
C HIS A 29 5.41 19.09 -7.86
N GLY A 30 5.65 18.50 -6.69
CA GLY A 30 5.77 19.24 -5.43
C GLY A 30 4.43 19.56 -4.77
N ASP A 31 3.35 18.92 -5.25
CA ASP A 31 1.97 19.10 -4.73
C ASP A 31 1.77 18.40 -3.38
N VAL A 32 2.66 17.47 -3.04
CA VAL A 32 2.69 16.78 -1.75
C VAL A 32 4.04 17.04 -1.09
N ALA A 33 3.99 17.48 0.17
CA ALA A 33 5.18 17.68 0.97
C ALA A 33 5.91 16.35 1.20
N ARG A 34 7.24 16.37 1.11
CA ARG A 34 8.13 15.24 1.42
C ARG A 34 8.29 15.08 2.94
N GLY A 35 7.17 14.94 3.64
CA GLY A 35 7.12 14.82 5.09
C GLY A 35 7.07 13.39 5.57
N ASP A 36 7.34 13.21 6.87
CA ASP A 36 7.38 11.92 7.57
C ASP A 36 6.10 11.09 7.36
N ASP A 37 4.93 11.73 7.28
CA ASP A 37 3.65 11.05 7.04
C ASP A 37 3.62 10.28 5.71
N VAL A 38 4.22 10.84 4.64
CA VAL A 38 4.26 10.19 3.32
C VAL A 38 5.25 9.04 3.32
N ILE A 39 6.41 9.24 3.95
CA ILE A 39 7.42 8.20 4.12
C ILE A 39 6.82 7.03 4.88
N GLU A 40 6.16 7.27 6.02
CA GLU A 40 5.56 6.20 6.81
C GLU A 40 4.48 5.44 6.03
N LEU A 41 3.66 6.13 5.23
CA LEU A 41 2.69 5.47 4.35
C LEU A 41 3.36 4.55 3.32
N LEU A 42 4.48 4.97 2.74
CA LEU A 42 5.25 4.18 1.77
C LEU A 42 5.94 2.98 2.43
N GLU A 43 6.47 3.16 3.64
CA GLU A 43 7.06 2.08 4.45
C GLU A 43 6.01 1.04 4.85
N MET A 44 4.84 1.49 5.30
CA MET A 44 3.69 0.61 5.57
C MET A 44 3.25 -0.13 4.30
N ALA A 45 3.12 0.57 3.17
CA ALA A 45 2.74 -0.04 1.91
C ALA A 45 3.76 -1.10 1.45
N LEU A 46 5.06 -0.82 1.56
CA LEU A 46 6.10 -1.80 1.23
C LEU A 46 6.08 -3.00 2.17
N SER A 47 5.83 -2.77 3.45
CA SER A 47 5.71 -3.82 4.46
C SER A 47 4.50 -4.73 4.23
N LEU A 48 3.41 -4.22 3.64
CA LEU A 48 2.23 -5.04 3.28
C LEU A 48 2.52 -6.10 2.19
N HIS A 49 3.68 -6.04 1.52
CA HIS A 49 4.12 -7.05 0.56
C HIS A 49 4.98 -8.18 1.18
N GLN A 50 5.24 -8.13 2.48
CA GLN A 50 6.03 -9.14 3.18
C GLN A 50 5.24 -10.42 3.44
N ALA A 51 5.87 -11.42 4.05
CA ALA A 51 5.20 -12.66 4.39
C ALA A 51 3.98 -12.41 5.28
N LEU A 52 2.90 -13.17 5.07
CA LEU A 52 1.71 -13.03 5.90
C LEU A 52 2.00 -13.57 7.31
N PRO A 53 1.49 -12.90 8.36
CA PRO A 53 1.80 -13.27 9.72
C PRO A 53 1.04 -14.53 10.12
N GLU A 54 1.68 -15.37 10.94
CA GLU A 54 1.06 -16.57 11.49
C GLU A 54 0.04 -16.26 12.60
N ARG A 55 0.16 -15.09 13.24
CA ARG A 55 -0.64 -14.69 14.42
C ARG A 55 -0.93 -13.19 14.43
N GLY A 56 -1.86 -12.77 15.30
CA GLY A 56 -2.14 -11.34 15.53
C GLY A 56 -2.95 -10.63 14.44
N TYR A 57 -3.43 -11.36 13.43
CA TYR A 57 -4.30 -10.83 12.38
C TYR A 57 -5.78 -10.84 12.80
N SER A 58 -6.61 -9.97 12.21
CA SER A 58 -8.01 -9.82 12.62
C SER A 58 -8.91 -10.99 12.24
N SER A 59 -8.70 -11.57 11.04
CA SER A 59 -9.53 -12.67 10.53
C SER A 59 -8.84 -13.39 9.37
N PHE A 60 -9.17 -14.66 9.17
CA PHE A 60 -8.69 -15.44 8.03
C PHE A 60 -9.13 -14.83 6.67
N ARG A 61 -10.31 -14.20 6.64
CA ARG A 61 -10.80 -13.49 5.46
C ARG A 61 -9.87 -12.33 5.08
N ALA A 62 -9.41 -11.55 6.06
CA ALA A 62 -8.47 -10.46 5.84
C ALA A 62 -7.14 -10.97 5.28
N LEU A 63 -6.59 -12.05 5.86
CA LEU A 63 -5.38 -12.70 5.35
C LEU A 63 -5.53 -13.14 3.89
N LYS A 64 -6.60 -13.88 3.59
CA LYS A 64 -6.87 -14.36 2.22
C LYS A 64 -6.96 -13.20 1.24
N ARG A 65 -7.60 -12.09 1.63
CA ARG A 65 -7.70 -10.90 0.79
C ARG A 65 -6.34 -10.29 0.51
N ILE A 66 -5.49 -10.10 1.52
CA ILE A 66 -4.13 -9.58 1.32
C ILE A 66 -3.32 -10.51 0.43
N ALA A 67 -3.42 -11.83 0.61
CA ALA A 67 -2.71 -12.78 -0.23
C ALA A 67 -3.06 -12.59 -1.73
N ILE A 68 -4.35 -12.41 -2.02
CA ILE A 68 -4.84 -12.12 -3.39
C ILE A 68 -4.29 -10.77 -3.88
N TYR A 69 -4.30 -9.74 -3.04
CA TYR A 69 -3.77 -8.42 -3.39
C TYR A 69 -2.27 -8.46 -3.67
N GLN A 70 -1.48 -9.14 -2.83
CA GLN A 70 -0.06 -9.36 -3.04
C GLN A 70 0.21 -10.07 -4.37
N ALA A 71 -0.53 -11.15 -4.66
CA ALA A 71 -0.39 -11.87 -5.93
C ALA A 71 -0.66 -10.96 -7.14
N ASN A 72 -1.75 -10.20 -7.12
CA ASN A 72 -2.14 -9.31 -8.21
C ASN A 72 -1.17 -8.13 -8.39
N SER A 73 -0.64 -7.57 -7.30
CA SER A 73 0.28 -6.42 -7.34
C SER A 73 1.59 -6.71 -8.09
N ARG A 74 2.00 -7.99 -8.15
CA ARG A 74 3.22 -8.40 -8.87
C ARG A 74 3.15 -8.07 -10.37
N LEU A 75 1.96 -8.11 -10.95
CA LEU A 75 1.75 -7.78 -12.37
C LEU A 75 2.09 -6.32 -12.70
N PHE A 76 2.08 -5.44 -11.69
CA PHE A 76 2.32 -4.01 -11.86
C PHE A 76 3.70 -3.56 -11.35
N GLY A 77 4.56 -4.49 -10.91
CA GLY A 77 5.88 -4.15 -10.37
C GLY A 77 5.82 -3.27 -9.11
N THR A 78 4.72 -3.31 -8.35
CA THR A 78 4.44 -2.36 -7.27
C THR A 78 5.54 -2.27 -6.22
N VAL A 79 6.13 -3.40 -5.82
CA VAL A 79 7.22 -3.45 -4.83
C VAL A 79 8.44 -2.67 -5.31
N THR A 80 8.84 -2.86 -6.56
CA THR A 80 9.96 -2.13 -7.17
C THR A 80 9.64 -0.64 -7.24
N PHE A 81 8.41 -0.28 -7.59
CA PHE A 81 8.00 1.12 -7.64
C PHE A 81 8.05 1.78 -6.25
N LEU A 82 7.50 1.15 -5.22
CA LEU A 82 7.58 1.63 -3.84
C LEU A 82 9.04 1.87 -3.39
N ARG A 83 9.94 0.92 -3.68
CA ARG A 83 11.37 1.07 -3.38
C ARG A 83 12.01 2.24 -4.12
N ASN A 84 11.65 2.44 -5.39
CA ASN A 84 12.17 3.57 -6.17
C ASN A 84 11.69 4.91 -5.62
N ILE A 85 10.44 4.99 -5.13
CA ILE A 85 9.92 6.21 -4.50
C ILE A 85 10.65 6.47 -3.17
N LEU A 86 10.82 5.45 -2.32
CA LEU A 86 11.59 5.58 -1.07
C LEU A 86 13.03 6.03 -1.34
N ALA A 87 13.70 5.44 -2.34
CA ALA A 87 15.04 5.85 -2.74
C ALA A 87 15.08 7.29 -3.29
N TYR A 88 14.06 7.72 -4.04
CA TYR A 88 13.93 9.12 -4.48
C TYR A 88 13.78 10.10 -3.31
N LEU A 89 13.17 9.65 -2.21
CA LEU A 89 13.07 10.40 -0.96
C LEU A 89 14.29 10.21 -0.04
N GLU A 90 15.35 9.55 -0.51
CA GLU A 90 16.58 9.26 0.23
C GLU A 90 16.36 8.43 1.51
N VAL A 91 15.31 7.60 1.52
CA VAL A 91 14.97 6.71 2.62
C VAL A 91 15.48 5.30 2.34
N ASP A 92 16.44 4.82 3.13
CA ASP A 92 16.83 3.40 3.17
C ASP A 92 15.98 2.66 4.21
N PHE A 93 14.81 2.20 3.76
CA PHE A 93 13.90 1.42 4.59
C PHE A 93 13.99 -0.07 4.31
N ARG A 94 14.15 -0.85 5.39
CA ARG A 94 14.08 -2.31 5.36
C ARG A 94 12.77 -2.77 6.00
N PRO A 95 11.84 -3.33 5.21
CA PRO A 95 10.59 -3.82 5.77
C PRO A 95 10.84 -4.99 6.73
N PRO A 96 9.92 -5.24 7.69
CA PRO A 96 9.97 -6.43 8.53
C PRO A 96 9.87 -7.72 7.71
N VAL A 97 10.19 -8.86 8.32
CA VAL A 97 10.09 -10.17 7.65
C VAL A 97 8.64 -10.54 7.31
N GLU A 98 7.71 -10.16 8.20
CA GLU A 98 6.28 -10.40 8.06
C GLU A 98 5.48 -9.10 8.13
N VAL A 99 4.29 -9.10 7.52
CA VAL A 99 3.32 -8.02 7.70
C VAL A 99 2.90 -7.98 9.19
N PRO A 100 3.01 -6.83 9.88
CA PRO A 100 2.51 -6.71 11.24
C PRO A 100 1.03 -7.12 11.35
N GLY A 101 0.70 -8.04 12.25
CA GLY A 101 -0.64 -8.62 12.38
C GLY A 101 -1.75 -7.57 12.56
N GLN A 102 -1.46 -6.50 13.30
CA GLN A 102 -2.41 -5.40 13.52
C GLN A 102 -2.76 -4.60 12.25
N TRP A 103 -1.97 -4.74 11.18
CA TRP A 103 -2.25 -4.13 9.88
C TRP A 103 -3.10 -5.04 8.99
N VAL A 104 -3.19 -6.34 9.29
CA VAL A 104 -4.02 -7.28 8.54
C VAL A 104 -5.50 -7.04 8.88
N ARG A 105 -6.17 -6.27 8.01
CA ARG A 105 -7.59 -5.90 8.09
C ARG A 105 -8.35 -6.28 6.82
N ASP A 106 -9.66 -6.51 6.94
CA ASP A 106 -10.56 -6.78 5.80
C ASP A 106 -10.93 -5.46 5.10
N ILE A 107 -9.95 -4.86 4.43
CA ILE A 107 -10.08 -3.59 3.72
C ILE A 107 -10.39 -3.84 2.24
N GLY A 108 -11.46 -3.21 1.76
CA GLY A 108 -11.75 -3.13 0.34
C GLY A 108 -10.91 -2.05 -0.34
N LEU A 109 -10.39 -2.38 -1.52
CA LEU A 109 -9.77 -1.41 -2.41
C LEU A 109 -10.84 -0.71 -3.26
N PRO A 110 -10.56 0.51 -3.76
CA PRO A 110 -11.38 1.14 -4.78
C PRO A 110 -11.55 0.24 -6.01
N GLU A 111 -12.70 0.38 -6.70
CA GLU A 111 -12.97 -0.36 -7.93
C GLU A 111 -11.97 0.06 -9.02
N PHE A 112 -11.36 -0.92 -9.68
CA PHE A 112 -10.48 -0.69 -10.81
C PHE A 112 -11.31 -0.58 -12.10
N GLY A 113 -11.47 0.63 -12.61
CA GLY A 113 -12.21 0.92 -13.84
C GLY A 113 -13.33 1.94 -13.66
N ARG A 114 -13.78 2.55 -14.77
CA ARG A 114 -15.00 3.39 -14.75
C ARG A 114 -16.20 2.47 -14.55
N LYS A 115 -17.10 2.82 -13.63
CA LYS A 115 -18.45 2.24 -13.62
C LYS A 115 -19.03 2.40 -15.03
N PRO A 116 -19.55 1.33 -15.67
CA PRO A 116 -20.26 1.50 -16.93
C PRO A 116 -21.36 2.54 -16.69
N LYS A 117 -21.41 3.57 -17.54
CA LYS A 117 -22.54 4.50 -17.52
C LYS A 117 -23.79 3.65 -17.70
N SER A 118 -24.64 3.59 -16.68
CA SER A 118 -26.01 3.10 -16.83
C SER A 118 -26.65 3.93 -17.95
N LEU A 119 -26.97 3.27 -19.06
CA LEU A 119 -27.76 3.82 -20.17
C LEU A 119 -29.21 4.02 -19.73
#